data_AF-A0A059J7S6-F1
#
_entry.id   AF-A0A059J7S6-F1
#
_cell.length_a   1.000
_cell.length_b   1.000
_cell.length_c   1.000
_cell.angle_alpha   90.00
_cell.angle_beta   90.00
_cell.angle_gamma   90.00
#
_symmetry.space_group_name_H-M   'P 1'
#
loop_
_entity.id
_entity.type
_entity.pdbx_description
1 polymer ?
#
loop_
_entity_poly.entity_id
_entity_poly.type
_entity_poly.pdbx_seq_one_letter_code
_entity_poly.pdbx_strand_id
1 'polypeptide(L)'
;MHFISLITLSLVALANGAALKEEATPGRGNNLAPAQVCNVGYNYCGWYLASGLGWENVPDLNGLYDCLSPTSARYLEHCTKGCASGCAHCA
;
A
#
# COMPACT_ATOMS: atom_id res chain seq x y z
N MET A 1 13.84 -37.77 -40.11
CA MET A 1 13.06 -36.58 -40.47
C MET A 1 13.10 -35.65 -39.28
N HIS A 2 13.92 -34.59 -39.36
CA HIS A 2 13.99 -33.54 -38.35
C HIS A 2 12.86 -32.55 -38.61
N PHE A 3 11.98 -32.35 -37.63
CA PHE A 3 11.16 -31.15 -37.57
C PHE A 3 11.28 -30.56 -36.16
N ILE A 4 12.26 -29.67 -36.05
CA ILE A 4 12.46 -28.75 -34.95
C ILE A 4 11.26 -27.80 -34.99
N SER A 5 10.37 -27.89 -34.01
CA SER A 5 9.33 -26.88 -33.81
C SER A 5 9.60 -26.21 -32.47
N LEU A 6 10.58 -25.30 -32.49
CA LEU A 6 10.82 -24.36 -31.40
C LEU A 6 9.71 -23.31 -31.46
N ILE A 7 8.63 -23.54 -30.72
CA ILE A 7 7.61 -22.53 -30.50
C ILE A 7 8.24 -21.47 -29.60
N THR A 8 8.76 -20.41 -30.20
CA THR A 8 9.16 -19.18 -29.50
C THR A 8 7.89 -18.54 -28.95
N LEU A 9 7.55 -18.81 -27.69
CA LEU A 9 6.60 -17.99 -26.94
C LEU A 9 7.26 -16.64 -26.69
N SER A 10 6.97 -15.69 -27.57
CA SER A 10 7.25 -14.27 -27.33
C SER A 10 6.37 -13.81 -26.16
N LEU A 11 6.96 -13.78 -24.95
CA LEU A 11 6.41 -13.08 -23.80
C LEU A 11 6.39 -11.58 -24.13
N VAL A 12 5.23 -11.07 -24.55
CA VAL A 12 5.00 -9.62 -24.62
C VAL A 12 4.81 -9.14 -23.19
N ALA A 13 5.88 -8.62 -22.60
CA ALA A 13 5.79 -7.86 -21.37
C ALA A 13 5.02 -6.57 -21.69
N LEU A 14 3.74 -6.51 -21.31
CA LEU A 14 3.05 -5.23 -21.19
C LEU A 14 3.67 -4.48 -20.03
N ALA A 15 4.70 -3.69 -20.33
CA ALA A 15 5.23 -2.66 -19.45
C ALA A 15 4.21 -1.51 -19.35
N ASN A 16 3.03 -1.80 -18.82
CA ASN A 16 2.16 -0.78 -18.29
C ASN A 16 2.74 -0.48 -16.91
N GLY A 17 3.66 0.48 -16.85
CA GLY A 17 4.28 0.98 -15.62
C GLY A 17 3.30 1.69 -14.70
N ALA A 18 2.10 1.14 -14.50
CA ALA A 18 1.35 1.37 -13.29
C ALA A 18 2.16 0.71 -12.18
N ALA A 19 3.10 1.46 -11.60
CA ALA A 19 3.66 1.13 -10.32
C ALA A 19 2.47 0.79 -9.43
N LEU A 20 2.33 -0.49 -9.06
CA LEU A 20 1.33 -0.93 -8.12
C LEU A 20 1.58 -0.08 -6.88
N LYS A 21 0.74 0.94 -6.68
CA LYS A 21 0.91 1.87 -5.58
C LYS A 21 0.70 1.04 -4.34
N GLU A 22 1.75 0.88 -3.55
CA GLU A 22 1.74 -0.06 -2.43
C GLU A 22 0.61 0.35 -1.48
N GLU A 23 -0.36 -0.53 -1.27
CA GLU A 23 -1.52 -0.21 -0.44
C GLU A 23 -1.22 -0.65 0.99
N ALA A 24 -1.49 0.24 1.93
CA ALA A 24 -1.60 -0.13 3.31
C ALA A 24 -2.93 -0.87 3.52
N THR A 25 -2.90 -2.00 4.23
CA THR A 25 -4.10 -2.77 4.56
C THR A 25 -4.06 -3.27 6.00
N PRO A 26 -5.23 -3.48 6.63
CA PRO A 26 -5.34 -4.27 7.84
C PRO A 26 -4.61 -5.59 7.66
N GLY A 27 -3.80 -5.95 8.63
CA GLY A 27 -3.21 -7.28 8.69
C GLY A 27 -4.28 -8.33 8.93
N ARG A 28 -3.95 -9.57 8.59
CA ARG A 28 -4.73 -10.74 9.04
C ARG A 28 -4.20 -11.11 10.42
N GLY A 29 -4.41 -10.22 11.39
CA GLY A 29 -3.60 -10.19 12.60
C GLY A 29 -3.63 -11.44 13.46
N ASN A 30 -2.68 -11.50 14.38
CA ASN A 30 -2.45 -12.57 15.36
C ASN A 30 -3.54 -12.72 16.46
N ASN A 31 -4.77 -12.24 16.19
CA ASN A 31 -5.95 -12.27 17.08
C ASN A 31 -5.87 -11.41 18.36
N LEU A 32 -4.92 -10.47 18.48
CA LEU A 32 -4.76 -9.66 19.70
C LEU A 32 -5.60 -8.38 19.74
N ALA A 33 -5.98 -7.82 18.59
CA ALA A 33 -7.02 -6.79 18.45
C ALA A 33 -7.42 -6.65 16.96
N PRO A 34 -8.69 -6.39 16.63
CA PRO A 34 -9.08 -6.09 15.26
C PRO A 34 -8.52 -4.73 14.85
N ALA A 35 -7.84 -4.70 13.70
CA ALA A 35 -7.48 -3.46 13.04
C ALA A 35 -8.72 -2.58 12.86
N GLN A 36 -8.60 -1.32 13.23
CA GLN A 36 -9.64 -0.31 13.07
C GLN A 36 -9.72 0.14 11.60
N VAL A 37 -10.88 0.63 11.21
CA VAL A 37 -11.11 1.14 9.85
C VAL A 37 -10.63 2.58 9.70
N CYS A 38 -10.16 2.94 8.51
CA CYS A 38 -9.90 4.33 8.14
C CYS A 38 -11.16 4.98 7.54
N ASN A 39 -11.25 6.31 7.61
CA ASN A 39 -12.35 7.05 6.99
C ASN A 39 -12.01 7.38 5.54
N VAL A 40 -12.86 6.93 4.60
CA VAL A 40 -12.65 7.15 3.17
C VAL A 40 -12.57 8.64 2.85
N GLY A 41 -11.57 9.00 2.04
CA GLY A 41 -11.28 10.40 1.66
C GLY A 41 -10.47 11.20 2.69
N TYR A 42 -10.05 10.57 3.79
CA TYR A 42 -9.10 11.15 4.73
C TYR A 42 -7.69 10.64 4.45
N ASN A 43 -6.72 11.51 4.67
CA ASN A 43 -5.32 11.14 4.65
C ASN A 43 -4.86 10.68 6.04
N TYR A 44 -3.94 9.73 6.06
CA TYR A 44 -3.36 9.16 7.26
C TYR A 44 -1.84 9.03 7.11
N CYS A 45 -1.14 9.19 8.22
CA CYS A 45 0.27 8.85 8.30
C CYS A 45 0.44 7.34 8.47
N GLY A 46 1.48 6.76 7.87
CA GLY A 46 1.77 5.33 7.97
C GLY A 46 1.89 4.84 9.41
N TRP A 47 2.62 5.58 10.25
CA TRP A 47 2.75 5.26 11.67
C TRP A 47 1.39 5.23 12.41
N TYR A 48 0.42 6.05 11.98
CA TYR A 48 -0.92 6.06 12.57
C TYR A 48 -1.76 4.88 12.07
N LEU A 49 -1.65 4.52 10.79
CA LEU A 49 -2.28 3.30 10.28
C LEU A 49 -1.74 2.08 11.05
N ALA A 50 -0.44 2.00 11.26
CA ALA A 50 0.19 0.87 11.94
C ALA A 50 -0.15 0.80 13.43
N SER A 51 0.13 1.86 14.19
CA SER A 51 -0.03 1.84 15.66
C SER A 51 -1.39 2.32 16.14
N GLY A 52 -2.01 3.29 15.45
CA GLY A 52 -3.30 3.85 15.84
C GLY A 52 -4.47 2.99 15.38
N LEU A 53 -4.44 2.53 14.12
CA LEU A 53 -5.47 1.63 13.58
C LEU A 53 -5.09 0.14 13.68
N GLY A 54 -3.86 -0.21 14.05
CA GLY A 54 -3.46 -1.61 14.17
C GLY A 54 -3.28 -2.33 12.84
N TRP A 55 -2.95 -1.61 11.76
CA TRP A 55 -2.68 -2.22 10.46
C TRP A 55 -1.29 -2.85 10.44
N GLU A 56 -1.18 -4.07 9.91
CA GLU A 56 0.11 -4.78 9.91
C GLU A 56 0.86 -4.63 8.60
N ASN A 57 0.13 -4.41 7.50
CA ASN A 57 0.71 -4.24 6.17
C ASN A 57 0.78 -2.76 5.85
N VAL A 58 1.62 -2.01 6.57
CA VAL A 58 1.90 -0.59 6.27
C VAL A 58 3.31 -0.50 5.71
N PRO A 59 3.49 -0.22 4.41
CA PRO A 59 4.81 -0.34 3.78
C PRO A 59 5.85 0.68 4.25
N ASP A 60 5.40 1.87 4.60
CA ASP A 60 6.23 3.00 5.00
C ASP A 60 5.56 3.78 6.13
N LEU A 61 6.15 3.73 7.33
CA LEU A 61 5.62 4.41 8.52
C LEU A 61 5.74 5.95 8.42
N ASN A 62 6.66 6.45 7.60
CA ASN A 62 6.80 7.87 7.30
C ASN A 62 6.01 8.28 6.06
N GLY A 63 5.25 7.36 5.46
CA GLY A 63 4.43 7.63 4.29
C GLY A 63 3.16 8.41 4.61
N LEU A 64 2.69 9.15 3.62
CA LEU A 64 1.33 9.68 3.56
C LEU A 64 0.44 8.71 2.77
N TYR A 65 -0.76 8.43 3.26
CA TYR A 65 -1.70 7.50 2.64
C TYR A 65 -3.08 8.14 2.51
N ASP A 66 -3.79 7.81 1.44
CA ASP A 66 -5.16 8.22 1.15
C ASP A 66 -6.09 7.02 1.35
N CYS A 67 -7.03 7.12 2.29
CA CYS A 67 -7.97 6.04 2.58
C CYS A 67 -8.99 5.88 1.43
N LEU A 68 -8.86 4.80 0.66
CA LEU A 68 -9.75 4.49 -0.48
C LEU A 68 -10.96 3.66 -0.06
N SER A 69 -10.79 2.83 0.97
CA SER A 69 -11.86 2.02 1.55
C SER A 69 -11.59 1.86 3.06
N PRO A 70 -12.58 1.45 3.87
CA PRO A 70 -12.39 1.26 5.31
C PRO A 70 -11.18 0.38 5.69
N THR A 71 -10.72 -0.49 4.78
CA THR A 71 -9.64 -1.45 4.98
C THR A 71 -8.55 -1.36 3.90
N SER A 72 -8.43 -0.25 3.18
CA SER A 72 -7.33 -0.03 2.25
C SER A 72 -7.01 1.45 2.14
N ALA A 73 -5.73 1.78 2.31
CA ALA A 73 -5.22 3.13 2.10
C ALA A 73 -4.10 3.09 1.07
N ARG A 74 -4.23 3.92 0.04
CA ARG A 74 -3.28 4.02 -1.05
C ARG A 74 -2.11 4.89 -0.61
N TYR A 75 -0.89 4.36 -0.70
CA TYR A 75 0.31 5.16 -0.50
C TYR A 75 0.33 6.36 -1.45
N LEU A 76 0.64 7.54 -0.95
CA LEU A 76 0.78 8.77 -1.74
C LEU A 76 2.24 9.07 -2.01
N GLU A 77 3.03 9.22 -0.95
CA GLU A 77 4.42 9.64 -0.97
C GLU A 77 5.14 9.33 0.35
N HIS A 78 6.48 9.32 0.33
CA HIS A 78 7.33 9.25 1.51
C HIS A 78 7.57 10.64 2.08
N CYS A 79 7.31 10.87 3.38
CA CYS A 79 7.62 12.13 4.01
C CYS A 79 9.06 12.12 4.57
N THR A 80 9.99 12.81 3.88
CA THR A 80 11.42 12.85 4.27
C THR A 80 11.67 13.39 5.68
N LYS A 81 10.85 14.34 6.16
CA LYS A 81 10.93 14.87 7.54
C LYS A 81 9.94 14.23 8.51
N GLY A 82 9.29 13.14 8.09
CA GLY A 82 8.20 12.49 8.82
C GLY A 82 6.83 13.05 8.44
N CYS A 83 5.80 12.29 8.80
CA CYS A 83 4.41 12.64 8.57
C CYS A 83 3.79 13.23 9.85
N ALA A 84 3.19 14.42 9.73
CA ALA A 84 2.57 15.15 10.84
C ALA A 84 1.09 14.79 11.03
N SER A 85 0.61 14.78 12.28
CA SER A 85 -0.80 14.48 12.64
C SER A 85 -1.68 15.74 12.75
N GLY A 86 -3.00 15.56 12.90
CA GLY A 86 -4.02 16.62 12.97
C GLY A 86 -4.70 16.88 11.63
N CYS A 87 -3.90 17.01 10.57
CA CYS A 87 -4.26 16.81 9.18
C CYS A 87 -3.08 16.07 8.58
N ALA A 88 -3.21 14.82 8.13
CA ALA A 88 -2.03 14.07 7.69
C ALA A 88 -1.36 14.76 6.48
N HIS A 89 -0.10 15.13 6.62
CA HIS A 89 0.74 15.72 5.58
C HIS A 89 2.23 15.50 5.88
N CYS A 90 3.06 15.65 4.85
CA CYS A 90 4.51 15.64 5.01
C CYS A 90 5.03 16.98 5.56
N ALA A 91 5.98 16.91 6.51
CA ALA A 91 6.57 18.07 7.20
C ALA A 91 7.82 18.68 6.50
#